data_AF-A0A453HKY9-F1
#
_entry.id   AF-A0A453HKY9-F1
#
_cell.length_a   1.000
_cell.length_b   1.000
_cell.length_c   1.000
_cell.angle_alpha   90.00
_cell.angle_beta   90.00
_cell.angle_gamma   90.00
#
_symmetry.space_group_name_H-M   'P 1'
#
loop_
_entity.id
_entity.type
_entity.pdbx_description
1 polymer ?
#
loop_
_entity_poly.entity_id
_entity_poly.type
_entity_poly.pdbx_seq_one_letter_code
_entity_poly.pdbx_strand_id
1 'polypeptide(L)'
;AMEVRVKILYTALCHTDVYFWEAKGQTPVFPRILGHEAGGIVESVGEGVTELVPGDHVLPVFTGECKDCAHCKSEESNLCDLLRINVDRGVMIGDGQSRFTISGKPIFHFVGTSTFSEYTVIHVGCLAKINPSAPLDKVCVLSCGIST
;
A
#
# COMPACT_ATOMS: atom_id res chain seq x y z
N ALA A 1 -13.95 3.51 5.08
CA ALA A 1 -13.73 2.79 6.35
C ALA A 1 -12.50 1.91 6.21
N MET A 2 -11.78 1.60 7.29
CA MET A 2 -10.55 0.77 7.29
C MET A 2 -9.40 1.29 6.41
N GLU A 3 -9.34 2.61 6.19
CA GLU A 3 -8.33 3.27 5.36
C GLU A 3 -7.51 4.23 6.20
N VAL A 4 -6.25 4.42 5.82
CA VAL A 4 -5.29 5.27 6.52
C VAL A 4 -4.57 6.14 5.51
N ARG A 5 -4.50 7.43 5.77
CA ARG A 5 -3.70 8.37 4.98
C ARG A 5 -2.29 8.44 5.57
N VAL A 6 -1.29 8.21 4.73
CA VAL A 6 0.12 8.16 5.12
C VAL A 6 0.87 9.26 4.38
N LYS A 7 1.71 10.00 5.12
CA LYS A 7 2.73 10.89 4.56
C LYS A 7 3.96 10.05 4.22
N ILE A 8 4.30 9.93 2.94
CA ILE A 8 5.48 9.20 2.49
C ILE A 8 6.71 10.08 2.70
N LEU A 9 7.76 9.53 3.31
CA LEU A 9 9.03 10.22 3.50
C LEU A 9 10.11 9.68 2.55
N TYR A 10 10.12 8.36 2.36
CA TYR A 10 11.08 7.68 1.49
C TYR A 10 10.37 6.58 0.72
N THR A 11 10.74 6.44 -0.55
CA THR A 11 10.27 5.35 -1.40
C THR A 11 11.37 4.92 -2.36
N ALA A 12 11.43 3.63 -2.68
CA ALA A 12 12.40 3.05 -3.58
C ALA A 12 11.70 2.53 -4.84
N LEU A 13 12.48 2.43 -5.93
CA LEU A 13 12.04 1.82 -7.18
C LEU A 13 12.31 0.33 -7.14
N CYS A 14 11.29 -0.47 -7.41
CA CYS A 14 11.40 -1.92 -7.59
C CYS A 14 11.22 -2.30 -9.08
N HIS A 15 11.79 -3.43 -9.50
CA HIS A 15 11.62 -3.95 -10.86
C HIS A 15 10.14 -4.15 -11.23
N THR A 16 9.31 -4.52 -10.25
CA THR A 16 7.86 -4.67 -10.45
C THR A 16 7.21 -3.35 -10.88
N ASP A 17 7.61 -2.20 -10.32
CA ASP A 17 7.09 -0.90 -10.77
C ASP A 17 7.41 -0.64 -12.25
N VAL A 18 8.64 -0.95 -12.67
CA VAL A 18 9.10 -0.79 -14.07
C VAL A 18 8.33 -1.71 -15.00
N TYR A 19 8.17 -2.98 -14.64
CA TYR A 19 7.45 -3.96 -15.45
C TYR A 19 6.01 -3.51 -15.77
N PHE A 20 5.31 -2.98 -14.78
CA PHE A 20 3.94 -2.48 -14.91
C PHE A 20 3.86 -1.11 -15.58
N TRP A 21 4.85 -0.25 -15.36
CA TRP A 21 5.00 1.02 -16.05
C TRP A 21 5.18 0.82 -17.58
N GLU A 22 6.01 -0.14 -17.97
CA GLU A 22 6.23 -0.50 -19.37
C GLU A 22 5.05 -1.27 -20.01
N ALA A 23 4.00 -1.55 -19.22
CA ALA A 23 2.83 -2.31 -19.65
C ALA A 23 3.18 -3.68 -20.26
N LYS A 24 4.20 -4.35 -19.72
CA LYS A 24 4.63 -5.67 -20.18
C LYS A 24 3.66 -6.74 -19.69
N GLY A 25 3.12 -7.55 -20.60
CA GLY A 25 2.44 -8.82 -20.29
C GLY A 25 1.10 -8.75 -19.56
N GLN A 26 0.57 -7.56 -19.25
CA GLN A 26 -0.71 -7.39 -18.53
C GLN A 26 -1.55 -6.25 -19.10
N THR A 27 -2.82 -6.17 -18.67
CA THR A 27 -3.73 -5.11 -19.11
C THR A 27 -3.21 -3.75 -18.64
N PRO A 28 -2.93 -2.80 -19.56
CA PRO A 28 -2.43 -1.49 -19.19
C PRO A 28 -3.51 -0.69 -18.43
N VAL A 29 -3.16 -0.13 -17.26
CA VAL A 29 -4.05 0.74 -16.46
C VAL A 29 -3.37 2.09 -16.27
N PHE A 30 -3.90 3.13 -16.93
CA PHE A 30 -3.38 4.50 -16.87
C PHE A 30 -4.51 5.55 -16.89
N PRO A 31 -4.31 6.74 -16.30
CA PRO A 31 -3.13 7.19 -15.54
C PRO A 31 -3.04 6.50 -14.17
N ARG A 32 -1.83 6.24 -13.66
CA ARG A 32 -1.60 5.44 -12.45
C ARG A 32 -0.43 5.97 -11.62
N ILE A 33 -0.56 5.96 -10.30
CA ILE A 33 0.56 6.22 -9.37
C ILE A 33 1.14 4.89 -8.93
N LEU A 34 2.41 4.64 -9.28
CA LEU A 34 3.15 3.43 -8.95
C LEU A 34 3.84 3.54 -7.57
N GLY A 35 4.75 2.62 -7.27
CA GLY A 35 5.50 2.57 -6.03
C GLY A 35 4.81 1.72 -4.97
N HIS A 36 5.57 0.82 -4.36
CA HIS A 36 5.13 -0.06 -3.29
C HIS A 36 6.21 -0.36 -2.23
N GLU A 37 7.41 0.20 -2.39
CA GLU A 37 8.49 0.16 -1.39
C GLU A 37 8.62 1.52 -0.73
N ALA A 38 8.16 1.68 0.51
CA ALA A 38 8.18 2.98 1.18
C ALA A 38 8.19 2.93 2.70
N GLY A 39 8.65 4.03 3.29
CA GLY A 39 8.52 4.35 4.70
C GLY A 39 7.80 5.68 4.87
N GLY A 40 6.84 5.72 5.77
CA GLY A 40 6.02 6.91 6.00
C GLY A 40 5.49 7.03 7.42
N ILE A 41 4.76 8.10 7.64
CA ILE A 41 4.13 8.42 8.92
C ILE A 41 2.63 8.51 8.70
N VAL A 42 1.85 7.86 9.56
CA VAL A 42 0.39 7.97 9.55
C VAL A 42 0.00 9.42 9.80
N GLU A 43 -0.77 9.99 8.88
CA GLU A 43 -1.28 11.36 9.01
C GLU A 43 -2.71 11.37 9.58
N SER A 44 -3.58 10.47 9.10
CA SER A 44 -4.94 10.31 9.63
C SER A 44 -5.45 8.90 9.39
N VAL A 45 -6.42 8.50 10.21
CA VAL A 45 -7.05 7.18 10.15
C VAL A 45 -8.55 7.34 9.90
N GLY A 46 -9.09 6.45 9.08
CA GLY A 46 -10.52 6.38 8.79
C GLY A 46 -11.28 5.61 9.86
N GLU A 47 -12.61 5.67 9.76
CA GLU A 47 -13.51 4.92 10.64
C GLU A 47 -13.21 3.41 10.65
N GLY A 48 -13.21 2.82 11.84
CA GLY A 48 -12.95 1.40 12.08
C GLY A 48 -11.48 1.04 12.33
N VAL A 49 -10.53 1.94 12.03
CA VAL A 49 -9.11 1.72 12.29
C VAL A 49 -8.83 1.87 13.80
N THR A 50 -8.24 0.86 14.42
CA THR A 50 -7.95 0.84 15.87
C THR A 50 -6.48 0.56 16.20
N GLU A 51 -5.76 -0.04 15.27
CA GLU A 51 -4.39 -0.51 15.40
C GLU A 51 -3.32 0.53 15.04
N LEU A 52 -3.72 1.63 14.39
CA LEU A 52 -2.86 2.73 13.97
C LEU A 52 -3.41 4.07 14.46
N VAL A 53 -2.50 5.00 14.77
CA VAL A 53 -2.82 6.38 15.13
C VAL A 53 -1.94 7.38 14.37
N PRO A 54 -2.37 8.64 14.20
CA PRO A 54 -1.50 9.70 13.67
C PRO A 54 -0.15 9.76 14.37
N GLY A 55 0.93 9.86 13.60
CA GLY A 55 2.31 9.86 14.08
C GLY A 55 3.00 8.48 14.08
N ASP A 56 2.26 7.39 13.91
CA ASP A 56 2.88 6.05 13.79
C ASP A 56 3.76 5.94 12.55
N HIS A 57 4.95 5.36 12.71
CA HIS A 57 5.83 5.02 11.58
C HIS A 57 5.36 3.70 10.97
N VAL A 58 5.21 3.67 9.65
CA VAL A 58 4.62 2.54 8.93
C VAL A 58 5.35 2.22 7.63
N LEU A 59 5.30 0.96 7.24
CA LEU A 59 5.66 0.47 5.91
C LEU A 59 4.39 0.03 5.16
N PRO A 60 4.08 0.60 3.98
CA PRO A 60 3.11 0.07 3.04
C PRO A 60 3.56 -1.28 2.48
N VAL A 61 2.72 -2.31 2.59
CA VAL A 61 3.00 -3.64 2.02
C VAL A 61 1.99 -3.94 0.92
N PHE A 62 2.47 -4.38 -0.24
CA PHE A 62 1.67 -4.62 -1.45
C PHE A 62 0.68 -5.81 -1.35
N THR A 63 0.82 -6.60 -0.29
CA THR A 63 -0.10 -7.65 0.14
C THR A 63 -0.37 -7.45 1.63
N GLY A 64 -1.63 -7.54 2.05
CA GLY A 64 -2.03 -7.26 3.43
C GLY A 64 -2.44 -8.48 4.23
N GLU A 65 -2.82 -8.24 5.47
CA GLU A 65 -3.30 -9.24 6.43
C GLU A 65 -4.59 -8.73 7.09
N CYS A 66 -5.73 -9.36 6.79
CA CYS A 66 -7.02 -8.97 7.37
C CYS A 66 -7.31 -9.59 8.74
N LYS A 67 -6.48 -10.54 9.20
CA LYS A 67 -6.58 -11.28 10.46
C LYS A 67 -7.80 -12.22 10.61
N ASP A 68 -8.80 -12.10 9.73
CA ASP A 68 -10.05 -12.85 9.87
C ASP A 68 -10.25 -14.01 8.89
N CYS A 69 -9.58 -13.99 7.73
CA CYS A 69 -9.71 -15.03 6.71
C CYS A 69 -8.95 -16.32 7.08
N ALA A 70 -9.27 -17.43 6.41
CA ALA A 70 -8.66 -18.73 6.68
C ALA A 70 -7.13 -18.70 6.52
N HIS A 71 -6.63 -17.97 5.51
CA HIS A 71 -5.20 -17.78 5.29
C HIS A 71 -4.53 -17.00 6.41
N CYS A 72 -5.12 -15.90 6.91
CA CYS A 72 -4.55 -15.13 8.02
C CYS A 72 -4.61 -15.87 9.36
N LYS A 73 -5.51 -16.85 9.52
CA LYS A 73 -5.60 -17.70 10.72
C LYS A 73 -4.70 -18.94 10.63
N SER A 74 -4.12 -19.21 9.47
CA SER A 74 -3.18 -20.32 9.27
C SER A 74 -1.79 -19.93 9.75
N GLU A 75 -1.05 -20.88 10.32
CA GLU A 75 0.36 -20.70 10.69
C GLU A 75 1.31 -20.77 9.48
N GLU A 76 0.83 -21.25 8.33
CA GLU A 76 1.67 -21.54 7.16
C GLU A 76 1.54 -20.50 6.03
N SER A 77 0.49 -19.66 6.04
CA SER A 77 0.13 -18.82 4.89
C SER A 77 0.14 -17.33 5.20
N ASN A 78 0.59 -16.53 4.24
CA ASN A 78 0.50 -15.07 4.22
C ASN A 78 -0.40 -14.54 3.08
N LEU A 79 -1.14 -15.42 2.39
CA LEU A 79 -1.92 -15.09 1.20
C LEU A 79 -3.37 -14.71 1.54
N CYS A 80 -3.54 -13.57 2.23
CA CYS A 80 -4.85 -13.09 2.68
C CYS A 80 -5.92 -13.10 1.56
N ASP A 81 -7.09 -13.70 1.82
CA ASP A 81 -8.19 -13.75 0.84
C ASP A 81 -8.68 -12.37 0.41
N LEU A 82 -8.67 -11.41 1.34
CA LEU A 82 -9.17 -10.06 1.11
C LEU A 82 -8.10 -9.13 0.52
N LEU A 83 -6.87 -9.22 1.05
CA LEU A 83 -5.83 -8.22 0.85
C LEU A 83 -4.62 -8.73 0.07
N ARG A 84 -4.66 -9.95 -0.49
CA ARG A 84 -3.62 -10.40 -1.40
C ARG A 84 -3.41 -9.43 -2.56
N ILE A 85 -2.18 -9.44 -3.09
CA ILE A 85 -1.78 -8.61 -4.23
C ILE A 85 -2.80 -8.72 -5.38
N ASN A 86 -3.21 -7.57 -5.91
CA ASN A 86 -4.01 -7.47 -7.11
C ASN A 86 -3.48 -6.31 -7.95
N VAL A 87 -2.89 -6.66 -9.09
CA VAL A 87 -2.19 -5.74 -9.99
C VAL A 87 -3.12 -5.03 -10.97
N ASP A 88 -4.31 -5.58 -11.22
CA ASP A 88 -5.36 -4.97 -12.06
C ASP A 88 -6.20 -3.95 -11.27
N ARG A 89 -6.29 -4.10 -9.94
CA ARG A 89 -7.07 -3.21 -9.09
C ARG A 89 -6.43 -1.81 -9.04
N GLY A 90 -7.16 -0.84 -9.58
CA GLY A 90 -6.79 0.58 -9.60
C GLY A 90 -7.48 1.45 -8.54
N VAL A 91 -8.22 0.84 -7.60
CA VAL A 91 -9.14 1.53 -6.69
C VAL A 91 -9.13 0.91 -5.29
N MET A 92 -9.68 1.63 -4.31
CA MET A 92 -9.81 1.12 -2.94
C MET A 92 -10.87 0.01 -2.84
N ILE A 93 -10.67 -0.92 -1.91
CA ILE A 93 -11.56 -2.07 -1.71
C ILE A 93 -12.91 -1.64 -1.11
N GLY A 94 -12.90 -0.60 -0.27
CA GLY A 94 -14.09 -0.21 0.50
C GLY A 94 -15.24 0.33 -0.35
N ASP A 95 -14.94 1.06 -1.44
CA ASP A 95 -15.94 1.74 -2.27
C ASP A 95 -15.69 1.64 -3.78
N GLY A 96 -14.60 0.99 -4.19
CA GLY A 96 -14.22 0.89 -5.60
C GLY A 96 -13.83 2.22 -6.23
N GLN A 97 -13.47 3.24 -5.44
CA GLN A 97 -13.05 4.55 -5.95
C GLN A 97 -11.55 4.78 -5.76
N SER A 98 -10.97 5.65 -6.59
CA SER A 98 -9.62 6.18 -6.34
C SER A 98 -9.66 7.27 -5.27
N ARG A 99 -8.51 7.51 -4.64
CA ARG A 99 -8.26 8.62 -3.71
C ARG A 99 -7.44 9.74 -4.36
N PHE A 100 -7.01 9.53 -5.61
CA PHE A 100 -6.21 10.46 -6.38
C PHE A 100 -7.00 11.02 -7.55
N THR A 101 -6.94 12.34 -7.72
CA THR A 101 -7.54 13.02 -8.87
C THR A 101 -6.65 14.15 -9.37
N ILE A 102 -6.71 14.42 -10.67
CA ILE A 102 -6.23 15.67 -11.27
C ILE A 102 -7.39 16.26 -12.06
N SER A 103 -7.75 17.51 -11.76
CA SER A 103 -8.86 18.22 -12.42
C SER A 103 -10.17 17.41 -12.44
N GLY A 104 -10.48 16.72 -11.34
CA GLY A 104 -11.67 15.88 -11.18
C GLY A 104 -11.63 14.53 -11.91
N LYS A 105 -10.54 14.20 -12.63
CA LYS A 105 -10.35 12.90 -13.27
C LYS A 105 -9.54 11.97 -12.36
N PRO A 106 -9.94 10.70 -12.21
CA PRO A 106 -9.25 9.76 -11.32
C PRO A 106 -7.86 9.40 -11.85
N ILE A 107 -6.94 9.16 -10.92
CA ILE A 107 -5.66 8.49 -11.16
C ILE A 107 -5.67 7.19 -10.39
N PHE A 108 -5.35 6.08 -11.04
CA PHE A 108 -5.48 4.76 -10.44
C PHE A 108 -4.38 4.46 -9.41
N HIS A 109 -4.76 3.66 -8.41
CA HIS A 109 -3.85 3.07 -7.44
C HIS A 109 -3.04 1.92 -8.05
N PHE A 110 -1.87 1.62 -7.46
CA PHE A 110 -1.03 0.49 -7.79
C PHE A 110 -0.83 -0.39 -6.55
N VAL A 111 -1.20 -1.67 -6.67
CA VAL A 111 -1.11 -2.71 -5.62
C VAL A 111 -1.57 -2.25 -4.22
N GLY A 112 -2.51 -1.30 -4.17
CA GLY A 112 -3.06 -0.76 -2.93
C GLY A 112 -2.10 0.13 -2.11
N THR A 113 -0.98 0.59 -2.68
CA THR A 113 0.05 1.37 -1.95
C THR A 113 0.31 2.74 -2.60
N SER A 114 0.65 2.79 -3.88
CA SER A 114 0.85 4.04 -4.66
C SER A 114 1.79 5.04 -3.99
N THR A 115 3.01 4.59 -3.66
CA THR A 115 3.95 5.35 -2.81
C THR A 115 4.74 6.43 -3.55
N PHE A 116 4.62 6.54 -4.88
CA PHE A 116 5.18 7.66 -5.66
C PHE A 116 4.31 8.92 -5.57
N SER A 117 3.94 9.30 -4.35
CA SER A 117 3.15 10.47 -3.99
C SER A 117 3.54 10.90 -2.57
N GLU A 118 3.56 12.21 -2.29
CA GLU A 118 3.84 12.73 -0.94
C GLU A 118 2.86 12.20 0.11
N TYR A 119 1.62 11.94 -0.30
CA TYR A 119 0.58 11.32 0.50
C TYR A 119 -0.11 10.22 -0.28
N THR A 120 -0.46 9.14 0.40
CA THR A 120 -1.25 8.04 -0.15
C THR A 120 -2.29 7.56 0.86
N VAL A 121 -3.31 6.84 0.38
CA VAL A 121 -4.37 6.25 1.20
C VAL A 121 -4.34 4.74 0.99
N ILE A 122 -4.21 3.99 2.08
CA ILE A 122 -3.94 2.55 2.06
C ILE A 122 -4.92 1.86 3.02
N HIS A 123 -5.34 0.64 2.70
CA HIS A 123 -6.13 -0.17 3.63
C HIS A 123 -5.28 -0.50 4.87
N VAL A 124 -5.84 -0.40 6.07
CA VAL A 124 -5.07 -0.55 7.33
C VAL A 124 -4.33 -1.89 7.43
N GLY A 125 -4.93 -2.99 6.97
CA GLY A 125 -4.28 -4.31 6.91
C GLY A 125 -3.10 -4.42 5.94
N CYS A 126 -2.84 -3.39 5.12
CA CYS A 126 -1.66 -3.28 4.24
C CYS A 126 -0.60 -2.33 4.81
N LEU A 127 -0.70 -1.94 6.09
CA LEU A 127 0.28 -1.11 6.77
C LEU A 127 0.89 -1.84 7.96
N ALA A 128 2.20 -2.05 7.91
CA ALA A 128 2.94 -2.58 9.04
C ALA A 128 3.42 -1.42 9.92
N LYS A 129 2.91 -1.31 11.15
CA LYS A 129 3.48 -0.42 12.18
C LYS A 129 4.86 -0.90 12.55
N ILE A 130 5.83 0.02 12.56
CA ILE A 130 7.23 -0.29 12.88
C ILE A 130 7.75 0.57 14.03
N ASN A 131 8.96 0.24 14.49
CA ASN A 131 9.65 1.01 15.53
C ASN A 131 9.86 2.47 15.06
N PRO A 132 9.43 3.49 15.82
CA PRO A 132 9.57 4.89 15.42
C PRO A 132 11.03 5.35 15.32
N SER A 133 11.97 4.66 15.97
CA SER A 133 13.41 4.92 15.87
C SER A 133 14.06 4.29 14.63
N ALA A 134 13.33 3.48 13.85
CA ALA A 134 13.86 2.88 12.63
C ALA A 134 14.07 3.97 11.55
N PRO A 135 15.26 4.01 10.90
CA PRO A 135 15.55 4.98 9.84
C PRO A 135 14.76 4.64 8.57
N LEU A 136 13.68 5.39 8.31
CA LEU A 136 12.74 5.14 7.21
C LEU A 136 13.38 5.19 5.82
N ASP A 137 14.49 5.91 5.66
CA ASP A 137 15.32 5.96 4.45
C ASP A 137 16.06 4.64 4.16
N LYS A 138 16.14 3.75 5.15
CA LYS A 138 16.79 2.44 5.01
C LYS A 138 15.82 1.29 5.06
N VAL A 139 14.81 1.36 5.92
CA VAL A 139 13.88 0.23 6.13
C VAL A 139 12.75 0.18 5.10
N CYS A 140 12.58 1.20 4.26
CA CYS A 140 11.55 1.24 3.22
C CYS A 140 11.61 0.06 2.23
N VAL A 141 12.81 -0.42 1.90
CA VAL A 141 13.05 -1.56 0.98
C VAL A 141 12.64 -2.92 1.58
N LEU A 142 12.35 -2.98 2.88
CA LEU A 142 11.86 -4.19 3.54
C LEU A 142 10.40 -4.51 3.20
N SER A 143 9.67 -3.57 2.59
CA SER A 143 8.24 -3.77 2.29
C SER A 143 7.97 -4.49 0.97
N CYS A 144 9.02 -4.81 0.20
CA CYS A 144 8.95 -5.74 -0.93
C CYS A 144 10.28 -6.49 -1.14
N GLY A 145 11.14 -6.03 -2.06
CA GLY A 145 12.14 -6.86 -2.72
C GLY A 145 13.21 -7.52 -1.84
N ILE A 146 13.45 -7.01 -0.62
CA ILE A 146 14.37 -7.67 0.32
C ILE A 146 13.72 -8.85 1.06
N SER A 147 12.41 -8.76 1.34
CA SER A 147 11.70 -9.73 2.18
C SER A 147 10.96 -10.81 1.40
N THR A 148 10.95 -10.71 0.06
CA THR A 148 10.29 -11.64 -0.88
C THR A 148 11.32 -12.41 -1.68
#